data_AF-A0A2W7MQG0-F1
#
_entry.id   AF-A0A2W7MQG0-F1
#
_cell.length_a   1.000
_cell.length_b   1.000
_cell.length_c   1.000
_cell.angle_alpha   90.00
_cell.angle_beta   90.00
_cell.angle_gamma   90.00
#
_symmetry.space_group_name_H-M   'P 1'
#
loop_
_entity.id
_entity.type
_entity.pdbx_description
1 polymer ?
#
loop_
_entity_poly.entity_id
_entity_poly.type
_entity_poly.pdbx_seq_one_letter_code
_entity_poly.pdbx_strand_id
1 'polypeptide(L)' 'MKQNPGSTIIENAKATITGFQQVYDRLQQQVILRGQSQSTLNNYIRQVAKISLHFGRLPE' A
#
# COMPACT_ATOMS: atom_id res chain seq x y z
N MET A 1 8.46 -10.85 -13.61
CA MET A 1 7.65 -11.37 -12.48
C MET A 1 6.19 -11.40 -12.92
N LYS A 2 5.57 -12.58 -12.97
CA LYS A 2 4.16 -12.73 -13.40
C LYS A 2 3.26 -12.18 -12.28
N GLN A 3 2.37 -11.24 -12.61
CA GLN A 3 1.33 -10.84 -11.67
C GLN A 3 0.31 -11.97 -11.58
N ASN A 4 0.13 -12.53 -10.37
CA ASN A 4 -0.93 -13.49 -10.12
C ASN A 4 -2.27 -12.81 -10.39
N PRO A 5 -3.16 -13.37 -11.23
CA PRO A 5 -4.41 -12.72 -11.64
C PRO A 5 -5.41 -12.50 -10.49
N GLY A 6 -5.13 -12.99 -9.29
CA GLY A 6 -5.89 -12.73 -8.06
C GLY A 6 -5.24 -11.75 -7.08
N SER A 7 -4.05 -11.20 -7.38
CA SER A 7 -3.35 -10.34 -6.44
C SER A 7 -3.84 -8.90 -6.50
N THR A 8 -4.19 -8.33 -5.36
CA THR A 8 -4.63 -6.94 -5.29
C THR A 8 -3.47 -5.98 -5.60
N ILE A 9 -3.76 -4.78 -6.10
CA ILE A 9 -2.72 -3.77 -6.39
C ILE A 9 -1.82 -3.46 -5.18
N ILE A 10 -2.36 -3.63 -3.97
CA ILE A 10 -1.64 -3.43 -2.71
C ILE A 10 -0.63 -4.56 -2.48
N GLU A 11 -1.03 -5.82 -2.70
CA GLU A 11 -0.13 -6.97 -2.61
C GLU A 11 0.98 -6.90 -3.65
N ASN A 12 0.64 -6.50 -4.88
CA ASN A 12 1.63 -6.26 -5.92
C ASN A 12 2.65 -5.19 -5.51
N ALA A 13 2.19 -4.08 -4.93
CA ALA A 13 3.07 -3.04 -4.41
C ALA A 13 3.95 -3.53 -3.24
N LYS A 14 3.40 -4.34 -2.33
CA LYS A 14 4.17 -4.98 -1.24
C LYS A 14 5.29 -5.89 -1.75
N ALA A 15 5.03 -6.63 -2.84
CA ALA A 15 6.00 -7.54 -3.43
C ALA A 15 7.05 -6.84 -4.30
N THR A 16 6.69 -5.72 -4.94
CA THR A 16 7.52 -5.07 -5.96
C THR A 16 8.31 -3.87 -5.44
N ILE A 17 7.74 -3.11 -4.49
CA ILE A 17 8.32 -1.85 -4.04
C ILE A 17 8.98 -2.04 -2.68
N THR A 18 10.31 -1.90 -2.64
CA THR A 18 11.07 -1.92 -1.39
C THR A 18 10.56 -0.84 -0.44
N GLY A 19 10.30 -1.20 0.82
CA GLY A 19 9.80 -0.26 1.82
C GLY A 19 8.26 -0.16 1.91
N PHE A 20 7.52 -0.72 0.95
CA PHE A 20 6.06 -0.54 0.89
C PHE A 20 5.32 -1.22 2.04
N GLN A 21 5.80 -2.39 2.49
CA GLN A 21 5.23 -3.07 3.64
C GLN A 21 5.35 -2.22 4.92
N GLN A 22 6.49 -1.56 5.15
CA GLN A 22 6.66 -0.66 6.29
C GLN A 22 5.73 0.56 6.24
N VAL A 23 5.48 1.10 5.04
CA VAL A 23 4.52 2.19 4.84
C VAL A 23 3.10 1.73 5.18
N TYR A 24 2.70 0.54 4.72
CA TYR A 24 1.42 -0.05 5.05
C TYR A 24 1.24 -0.22 6.57
N ASP A 25 2.23 -0.78 7.25
CA ASP A 25 2.17 -1.06 8.69
C ASP A 25 2.06 0.23 9.51
N ARG A 26 2.84 1.27 9.16
CA ARG A 26 2.77 2.58 9.81
C ARG A 26 1.40 3.24 9.62
N LEU A 27 0.84 3.19 8.41
CA LEU A 27 -0.48 3.74 8.13
C LEU A 27 -1.58 2.97 8.86
N GLN A 28 -1.49 1.64 8.90
CA GLN A 28 -2.42 0.82 9.65
C GLN A 28 -2.39 1.18 11.14
N GLN A 29 -1.20 1.31 11.73
CA GLN A 29 -1.04 1.72 13.12
C GLN A 29 -1.66 3.10 13.37
N GLN A 30 -1.43 4.07 12.48
CA GLN A 30 -2.01 5.42 12.61
C GLN A 30 -3.54 5.39 12.54
N VAL A 31 -4.12 4.62 11.61
CA VAL A 31 -5.57 4.48 11.47
C VAL A 31 -6.18 3.90 12.73
N ILE A 32 -5.57 2.86 13.31
CA ILE A 32 -6.01 2.26 14.58
C ILE A 32 -5.91 3.27 15.72
N LEU A 33 -4.76 3.92 15.90
CA LEU A 33 -4.53 4.88 16.99
C LEU A 33 -5.47 6.09 16.92
N ARG A 34 -5.88 6.48 15.71
CA ARG A 34 -6.80 7.61 15.49
C ARG A 34 -8.27 7.21 15.47
N GLY A 35 -8.59 5.92 15.67
CA GLY A 35 -9.96 5.42 15.58
C GLY A 35 -10.60 5.62 14.21
N GLN A 36 -9.80 5.66 13.15
CA GLN A 36 -10.27 5.86 11.78
C GLN A 36 -10.81 4.55 11.19
N SER A 37 -11.65 4.67 10.17
CA SER A 37 -12.25 3.49 9.54
C SER A 37 -11.21 2.72 8.70
N GLN A 38 -11.44 1.41 8.55
CA GLN A 38 -10.64 0.57 7.66
C GLN A 38 -10.70 1.05 6.20
N SER A 39 -11.81 1.67 5.79
CA SER A 39 -11.94 2.26 4.45
C SER A 39 -10.98 3.43 4.24
N THR A 40 -10.65 4.21 5.28
CA THR A 40 -9.61 5.24 5.21
C THR A 40 -8.26 4.63 4.86
N LEU A 41 -7.85 3.55 5.53
CA LEU A 41 -6.60 2.85 5.21
C LEU A 41 -6.61 2.33 3.76
N ASN A 42 -7.66 1.59 3.40
CA ASN A 42 -7.77 0.92 2.11
C ASN A 42 -7.75 1.90 0.93
N ASN A 43 -8.43 3.03 1.06
CA ASN A 43 -8.46 4.05 0.01
C ASN A 43 -7.09 4.71 -0.15
N TYR A 44 -6.46 5.07 0.97
CA TYR A 44 -5.18 5.76 0.95
C TYR A 44 -4.07 4.84 0.41
N ILE A 45 -3.93 3.62 0.95
CA ILE A 45 -2.87 2.72 0.51
C ILE A 45 -3.04 2.28 -0.95
N ARG A 46 -4.28 2.15 -1.45
CA ARG A 46 -4.52 1.85 -2.87
C ARG A 46 -3.98 2.94 -3.77
N GLN A 47 -4.09 4.21 -3.39
CA GLN A 47 -3.57 5.32 -4.17
C GLN A 47 -2.04 5.36 -4.10
N VAL A 48 -1.46 5.16 -2.92
CA VAL A 48 0.00 5.04 -2.74
C VAL A 48 0.55 3.87 -3.56
N ALA A 49 -0.15 2.72 -3.61
CA ALA A 49 0.22 1.57 -4.43
C ALA A 49 0.28 1.91 -5.92
N LYS A 50 -0.74 2.61 -6.45
CA LYS A 50 -0.76 3.05 -7.86
C LYS A 50 0.43 3.94 -8.20
N ILE A 51 0.67 4.96 -7.37
CA ILE A 51 1.78 5.91 -7.57
C ILE A 51 3.10 5.15 -7.50
N SER A 52 3.28 4.31 -6.48
CA SER A 52 4.53 3.60 -6.26
C SER A 52 4.85 2.60 -7.37
N LEU A 53 3.85 1.87 -7.85
CA LEU A 53 4.01 0.94 -8.96
C LEU A 53 4.28 1.66 -10.28
N HIS A 54 3.69 2.85 -10.49
CA HIS A 54 3.92 3.64 -11.69
C HIS A 54 5.36 4.16 -11.76
N PHE A 55 5.91 4.65 -10.64
CA PHE A 55 7.26 5.22 -10.58
C PHE A 55 8.35 4.24 -10.16
N GLY A 56 7.98 3.02 -9.73
CA GLY A 56 8.91 2.01 -9.23
C GLY A 56 9.56 2.35 -7.88
N ARG A 57 9.03 3.32 -7.15
CA ARG A 57 9.57 3.80 -5.85
C ARG A 57 8.46 4.34 -4.95
N LEU A 58 8.72 4.44 -3.65
CA LEU A 58 7.81 5.10 -2.72
C LEU A 58 7.69 6.60 -3.05
N PRO A 59 6.52 7.23 -2.80
CA PRO A 59 6.42 8.68 -2.81
C PRO A 59 7.31 9.26 -1.70
N GLU A 60 8.13 10.26 -2.05
CA GLU A 60 8.96 11.04 -1.11
C GLU A 60 8.11 11.92 -0.19
#